data_AF-A0A6J8BIK9-F1
#
_entry.id   AF-A0A6J8BIK9-F1
#
_cell.length_a   1.000
_cell.length_b   1.000
_cell.length_c   1.000
_cell.angle_alpha   90.00
_cell.angle_beta   90.00
_cell.angle_gamma   90.00
#
_symmetry.space_group_name_H-M   'P 1'
#
loop_
_entity.id
_entity.type
_entity.pdbx_description
1 polymer ?
#
loop_
_entity_poly.entity_id
_entity_poly.type
_entity_poly.pdbx_seq_one_letter_code
_entity_poly.pdbx_strand_id
1 'polypeptide(L)'
;MASSSADLEISVNYLRRILNFEDEQILECLTTLSNELHRFINSAQLTNEAIEILIHLVAFASRSEQQSSRQKVLQLLQLMTESPVLNNNGAKLLILKSSSCKNFHSYQCLLTDFLFILQKLNGTIPSALNTPQKIGLVSLHKKEIEGYDDLKNDQQVLENINEIQKGLIRKLTERAEAARNFKKREKDSEDWLKPPDDFRCLSVMPQEEDLLYQTLFLRRNKAKGKYNDLDHYLDVQFRLYREDCIVPLRDVYEEFIKKDAENENFRLENGRIYRNVNVQRETSTSIDHGEVFSIQFDDEHRQRIRWNNSKRLIFGSVLLLSFDRFKSTLFVLVSESKPDEMKRDSSSVGMPFYLAIDPDIKFDLGPVLSVKQTKHESSDSSDDEKVFDVDISPLLTGREKRTKKMYFEEYMMKVTDKDE
;
A
#
# COMPACT_ATOMS: atom_id res chain seq x y z
N MET A 1 -34.14 22.29 49.08
CA MET A 1 -33.42 21.26 48.31
C MET A 1 -34.43 20.45 47.53
N ALA A 2 -34.14 20.19 46.25
CA ALA A 2 -34.87 19.33 45.32
C ALA A 2 -36.29 19.78 44.91
N SER A 3 -36.38 20.48 43.78
CA SER A 3 -37.55 20.43 42.90
C SER A 3 -37.07 20.28 41.44
N SER A 4 -36.94 19.01 41.04
CA SER A 4 -37.23 18.46 39.70
C SER A 4 -36.86 19.32 38.49
N SER A 5 -35.71 19.03 37.88
CA SER A 5 -35.48 19.31 36.46
C SER A 5 -36.45 18.48 35.63
N ALA A 6 -37.59 19.05 35.25
CA ALA A 6 -38.42 18.50 34.20
C ALA A 6 -37.63 18.65 32.90
N ASP A 7 -37.23 17.54 32.29
CA ASP A 7 -36.71 17.52 30.91
C ASP A 7 -37.77 18.17 30.00
N LEU A 8 -37.52 19.40 29.52
CA LEU A 8 -38.40 20.05 28.56
C LEU A 8 -38.20 19.38 27.20
N GLU A 9 -39.14 18.53 26.80
CA GLU A 9 -39.13 17.93 25.48
C GLU A 9 -39.59 18.96 24.44
N ILE A 10 -38.68 19.45 23.60
CA ILE A 10 -39.01 20.38 22.51
C ILE A 10 -39.94 19.68 21.51
N SER A 11 -41.20 20.14 21.46
CA SER A 11 -42.19 19.67 20.48
C SER A 11 -42.37 20.68 19.35
N VAL A 12 -42.85 20.22 18.19
CA VAL A 12 -43.20 21.09 17.03
C VAL A 12 -44.18 22.20 17.43
N ASN A 13 -45.12 21.90 18.34
CA ASN A 13 -46.07 22.89 18.87
C ASN A 13 -45.41 23.95 19.76
N TYR A 14 -44.32 23.61 20.43
CA TYR A 14 -43.53 24.56 21.21
C TYR A 14 -42.72 25.49 20.28
N LEU A 15 -42.08 24.95 19.23
CA LEU A 15 -41.39 25.74 18.22
C LEU A 15 -42.34 26.72 17.49
N ARG A 16 -43.58 26.30 17.20
CA ARG A 16 -44.62 27.19 16.65
C ARG A 16 -44.97 28.35 17.57
N ARG A 17 -44.94 28.16 18.90
CA ARG A 17 -45.23 29.23 19.87
C ARG A 17 -44.09 30.25 19.92
N ILE A 18 -42.85 29.80 19.81
CA ILE A 18 -41.66 30.67 19.80
C ILE A 18 -41.67 31.59 18.57
N LEU A 19 -42.23 31.14 17.45
CA LEU A 19 -42.30 31.93 16.21
C LEU A 19 -43.12 33.22 16.33
N ASN A 20 -43.96 33.35 17.36
CA ASN A 20 -44.74 34.56 17.64
C ASN A 20 -44.02 35.57 18.56
N PHE A 21 -42.80 35.25 19.02
CA PHE A 21 -42.01 36.15 19.86
C PHE A 21 -41.20 37.14 19.00
N GLU A 22 -40.70 38.20 19.64
CA GLU A 22 -39.79 39.15 18.98
C GLU A 22 -38.42 38.49 18.70
N ASP A 23 -37.72 38.93 17.65
CA ASP A 23 -36.45 38.36 17.17
C ASP A 23 -35.41 38.13 18.29
N GLU A 24 -35.34 39.03 19.28
CA GLU A 24 -34.42 38.93 20.42
C GLU A 24 -34.86 37.88 21.45
N GLN A 25 -36.16 37.81 21.73
CA GLN A 25 -36.73 36.79 22.62
C GLN A 25 -36.56 35.40 22.01
N ILE A 26 -36.68 35.28 20.67
CA ILE A 26 -36.39 34.05 19.94
C ILE A 26 -34.92 33.65 20.15
N LEU A 27 -33.97 34.57 19.96
CA LEU A 27 -32.54 34.27 20.14
C LEU A 27 -32.21 33.87 21.59
N GLU A 28 -32.83 34.53 22.57
CA GLU A 28 -32.63 34.20 23.99
C GLU A 28 -33.21 32.83 24.36
N CYS A 29 -34.42 32.52 23.87
CA CYS A 29 -35.01 31.18 24.04
C CYS A 29 -34.14 30.11 23.37
N LEU A 30 -33.71 30.31 22.12
CA LEU A 30 -32.92 29.33 21.38
C LEU A 30 -31.54 29.10 21.99
N THR A 31 -30.91 30.12 22.57
CA THR A 31 -29.61 29.96 23.23
C THR A 31 -29.73 29.29 24.60
N THR A 32 -30.79 29.60 25.36
CA THR A 32 -31.09 28.95 26.64
C THR A 32 -31.40 27.46 26.46
N LEU A 33 -32.06 27.11 25.35
CA LEU A 33 -32.44 25.74 24.99
C LEU A 33 -31.44 25.04 24.06
N SER A 34 -30.21 25.55 23.92
CA SER A 34 -29.22 25.09 22.94
C SER A 34 -28.95 23.57 22.98
N ASN A 35 -28.87 22.98 24.18
CA ASN A 35 -28.64 21.53 24.34
C ASN A 35 -29.84 20.68 23.91
N GLU A 36 -31.05 21.13 24.23
CA GLU A 36 -32.30 20.44 23.86
C GLU A 36 -32.57 20.58 22.37
N LEU A 37 -32.27 21.74 21.79
CA LEU A 37 -32.30 21.98 20.35
C LEU A 37 -31.30 21.10 19.63
N HIS A 38 -30.08 20.96 20.15
CA HIS A 38 -29.08 20.05 19.57
C HIS A 38 -29.58 18.60 19.54
N ARG A 39 -30.24 18.13 20.61
CA ARG A 39 -30.85 16.78 20.65
C ARG A 39 -32.01 16.65 19.66
N PHE A 40 -32.88 17.65 19.58
CA PHE A 40 -34.03 17.68 18.67
C PHE A 40 -33.59 17.67 17.20
N ILE A 41 -32.61 18.52 16.86
CA ILE A 41 -32.08 18.68 15.49
C ILE A 41 -31.31 17.44 15.02
N ASN A 42 -30.67 16.70 15.92
CA ASN A 42 -29.95 15.47 15.58
C ASN A 42 -30.81 14.20 15.74
N SER A 43 -32.11 14.34 16.02
CA SER A 43 -33.02 13.20 16.06
C SER A 43 -33.22 12.60 14.67
N ALA A 44 -33.32 11.27 14.59
CA ALA A 44 -33.39 10.53 13.32
C ALA A 44 -34.70 10.78 12.53
N GLN A 45 -35.72 11.40 13.13
CA GLN A 45 -37.07 11.56 12.56
C GLN A 45 -37.56 13.02 12.59
N LEU A 46 -36.74 13.95 12.12
CA LEU A 46 -37.20 15.33 11.87
C LEU A 46 -38.29 15.34 10.80
N THR A 47 -39.47 15.86 11.15
CA THR A 47 -40.56 16.09 10.19
C THR A 47 -40.24 17.30 9.30
N ASN A 48 -40.74 17.30 8.06
CA ASN A 48 -40.55 18.42 7.12
C ASN A 48 -41.02 19.75 7.72
N GLU A 49 -42.13 19.72 8.45
CA GLU A 49 -42.69 20.86 9.18
C GLU A 49 -41.74 21.39 10.27
N ALA A 50 -41.09 20.50 11.04
CA ALA A 50 -40.12 20.93 12.04
C ALA A 50 -38.91 21.62 11.39
N ILE A 51 -38.45 21.12 10.24
CA ILE A 51 -37.32 21.68 9.51
C ILE A 51 -37.64 23.08 8.97
N GLU A 52 -38.84 23.28 8.41
CA GLU A 52 -39.32 24.57 7.92
C GLU A 52 -39.38 25.61 9.05
N ILE A 53 -39.98 25.25 10.19
CA ILE A 53 -40.06 26.10 11.37
C ILE A 53 -38.65 26.45 11.87
N LEU A 54 -37.72 25.48 11.90
CA LEU A 54 -36.33 25.72 12.30
C LEU A 54 -35.61 26.69 11.36
N ILE A 55 -35.80 26.57 10.04
CA ILE A 55 -35.22 27.49 9.07
C ILE A 55 -35.73 28.92 9.32
N HIS A 56 -37.03 29.10 9.52
CA HIS A 56 -37.59 30.41 9.83
C HIS A 56 -37.05 30.97 11.15
N LEU A 57 -37.10 30.21 12.25
CA LEU A 57 -36.61 30.64 13.57
C LEU A 57 -35.14 31.04 13.53
N VAL A 58 -34.29 30.25 12.86
CA VAL A 58 -32.86 30.55 12.72
C VAL A 58 -32.66 31.78 11.85
N ALA A 59 -33.43 31.96 10.78
CA ALA A 59 -33.35 33.16 9.95
C ALA A 59 -33.73 34.42 10.74
N PHE A 60 -34.84 34.40 11.49
CA PHE A 60 -35.27 35.49 12.36
C PHE A 60 -34.23 35.79 13.45
N ALA A 61 -33.77 34.78 14.18
CA ALA A 61 -32.72 34.96 15.20
C ALA A 61 -31.42 35.54 14.61
N SER A 62 -31.11 35.21 13.36
CA SER A 62 -29.92 35.68 12.63
C SER A 62 -30.06 37.11 12.06
N ARG A 63 -31.24 37.74 12.14
CA ARG A 63 -31.46 39.15 11.77
C ARG A 63 -31.10 40.14 12.86
N SER A 64 -30.96 39.69 14.11
CA SER A 64 -30.56 40.57 15.22
C SER A 64 -29.15 41.16 14.98
N GLU A 65 -29.04 42.49 14.97
CA GLU A 65 -27.79 43.22 14.66
C GLU A 65 -27.02 43.71 15.90
N GLN A 66 -27.52 43.43 17.10
CA GLN A 66 -26.87 43.88 18.34
C GLN A 66 -25.51 43.18 18.59
N GLN A 67 -24.54 43.93 19.09
CA GLN A 67 -23.19 43.45 19.41
C GLN A 67 -23.18 42.30 20.44
N SER A 68 -24.05 42.37 21.44
CA SER A 68 -24.29 41.36 22.51
C SER A 68 -24.84 40.04 21.96
N SER A 69 -25.58 40.09 20.86
CA SER A 69 -26.23 38.94 20.22
C SER A 69 -25.32 38.18 19.25
N ARG A 70 -24.19 38.78 18.84
CA ARG A 70 -23.28 38.19 17.83
C ARG A 70 -22.71 36.84 18.23
N GLN A 71 -22.32 36.67 19.51
CA GLN A 71 -21.81 35.38 20.01
C GLN A 71 -22.91 34.31 20.08
N LYS A 72 -24.12 34.70 20.48
CA LYS A 72 -25.30 33.85 20.53
C LYS A 72 -25.69 33.34 19.13
N VAL A 73 -25.68 34.23 18.13
CA VAL A 73 -25.92 33.88 16.73
C VAL A 73 -24.84 32.93 16.18
N LEU A 74 -23.56 33.15 16.51
CA LEU A 74 -22.49 32.24 16.09
C LEU A 74 -22.66 30.82 16.65
N GLN A 75 -23.05 30.68 17.93
CA GLN A 75 -23.34 29.38 18.52
C GLN A 75 -24.51 28.68 17.83
N LEU A 76 -25.59 29.41 17.54
CA LEU A 76 -26.74 28.89 16.81
C LEU A 76 -26.36 28.42 15.39
N LEU A 77 -25.57 29.23 14.68
CA LEU A 77 -25.10 28.90 13.33
C LEU A 77 -24.16 27.69 13.33
N GLN A 78 -23.26 27.55 14.30
CA GLN A 78 -22.41 26.36 14.46
C GLN A 78 -23.27 25.11 14.64
N LEU A 79 -24.28 25.16 15.51
CA LEU A 79 -25.21 24.06 15.74
C LEU A 79 -25.95 23.66 14.44
N MET A 80 -26.35 24.64 13.62
CA MET A 80 -26.95 24.39 12.31
C MET A 80 -25.97 23.75 11.32
N THR A 81 -24.69 24.09 11.36
CA THR A 81 -23.70 23.53 10.42
C THR A 81 -23.39 22.05 10.66
N GLU A 82 -23.54 21.58 11.89
CA GLU A 82 -23.39 20.18 12.28
C GLU A 82 -24.68 19.38 12.08
N SER A 83 -25.82 20.07 11.96
CA SER A 83 -27.13 19.46 11.79
C SER A 83 -27.35 18.75 10.45
N PRO A 84 -28.30 17.80 10.38
CA PRO A 84 -28.76 17.23 9.11
C PRO A 84 -29.59 18.22 8.26
N VAL A 85 -30.02 19.36 8.82
CA VAL A 85 -30.83 20.38 8.14
C VAL A 85 -30.08 21.00 6.97
N LEU A 86 -28.79 21.34 7.14
CA LEU A 86 -27.94 21.85 6.06
C LEU A 86 -27.30 20.76 5.20
N ASN A 87 -27.74 19.51 5.35
CA ASN A 87 -27.28 18.36 4.57
C ASN A 87 -28.48 17.72 3.85
N ASN A 88 -28.65 16.41 3.99
CA ASN A 88 -29.63 15.64 3.23
C ASN A 88 -31.09 16.02 3.55
N ASN A 89 -31.39 16.49 4.77
CA ASN A 89 -32.77 16.81 5.14
C ASN A 89 -33.25 18.12 4.52
N GLY A 90 -32.40 19.16 4.45
CA GLY A 90 -32.71 20.38 3.70
C GLY A 90 -32.85 20.13 2.21
N ALA A 91 -31.98 19.27 1.64
CA ALA A 91 -32.11 18.86 0.24
C ALA A 91 -33.43 18.13 -0.04
N LYS A 92 -33.85 17.21 0.85
CA LYS A 92 -35.15 16.53 0.76
C LYS A 92 -36.32 17.51 0.83
N LEU A 93 -36.24 18.51 1.72
CA LEU A 93 -37.28 19.54 1.85
C LEU A 93 -37.44 20.36 0.55
N LEU A 94 -36.33 20.76 -0.06
CA LEU A 94 -36.31 21.49 -1.34
C LEU A 94 -36.85 20.63 -2.50
N ILE A 95 -36.51 19.34 -2.56
CA ILE A 95 -36.97 18.43 -3.63
C ILE A 95 -38.47 18.15 -3.53
N LEU A 96 -39.01 18.04 -2.32
CA LEU A 96 -40.39 17.61 -2.10
C LEU A 96 -41.45 18.64 -2.50
N LYS A 97 -41.07 19.80 -3.09
CA LYS A 97 -41.94 20.91 -3.52
C LYS A 97 -43.10 21.10 -2.56
N SER A 98 -42.91 21.86 -1.47
CA SER A 98 -43.85 22.02 -0.34
C SER A 98 -45.34 22.01 -0.74
N SER A 99 -45.93 20.82 -0.88
CA SER A 99 -47.31 20.64 -1.36
C SER A 99 -48.28 20.46 -0.18
N SER A 100 -47.85 20.74 1.05
CA SER A 100 -48.65 20.43 2.26
C SER A 100 -48.81 21.58 3.27
N CYS A 101 -48.41 22.81 2.96
CA CYS A 101 -48.55 23.90 3.92
C CYS A 101 -49.92 24.58 3.74
N LYS A 102 -50.93 24.07 4.46
CA LYS A 102 -52.25 24.71 4.53
C LYS A 102 -52.34 25.89 5.49
N ASN A 103 -51.27 26.31 6.19
CA ASN A 103 -51.17 27.63 6.83
C ASN A 103 -49.74 27.92 7.33
N PHE A 104 -49.35 29.18 7.15
CA PHE A 104 -48.12 29.89 7.55
C PHE A 104 -46.89 29.80 6.62
N HIS A 105 -46.74 30.89 5.85
CA HIS A 105 -45.67 31.34 4.93
C HIS A 105 -45.47 30.56 3.62
N SER A 106 -45.37 31.31 2.51
CA SER A 106 -45.20 30.76 1.16
C SER A 106 -43.87 30.01 1.05
N TYR A 107 -43.79 28.99 0.19
CA TYR A 107 -42.52 28.34 -0.20
C TYR A 107 -41.44 29.38 -0.57
N GLN A 108 -41.86 30.53 -1.12
CA GLN A 108 -41.01 31.67 -1.39
C GLN A 108 -40.28 32.19 -0.14
N CYS A 109 -40.97 32.34 0.99
CA CYS A 109 -40.41 32.81 2.26
C CYS A 109 -39.37 31.81 2.80
N LEU A 110 -39.67 30.51 2.70
CA LEU A 110 -38.74 29.44 3.07
C LEU A 110 -37.46 29.53 2.23
N LEU A 111 -37.59 29.75 0.92
CA LEU A 111 -36.43 29.87 0.03
C LEU A 111 -35.56 31.09 0.38
N THR A 112 -36.19 32.23 0.68
CA THR A 112 -35.48 33.46 1.05
C THR A 112 -34.80 33.35 2.42
N ASP A 113 -35.47 32.75 3.40
CA ASP A 113 -34.90 32.56 4.74
C ASP A 113 -33.76 31.55 4.73
N PHE A 114 -33.88 30.49 3.93
CA PHE A 114 -32.79 29.54 3.74
C PHE A 114 -31.59 30.19 3.04
N LEU A 115 -31.82 31.02 2.03
CA LEU A 115 -30.76 31.79 1.38
C LEU A 115 -30.08 32.75 2.36
N PHE A 116 -30.85 33.44 3.22
CA PHE A 116 -30.31 34.33 4.23
C PHE A 116 -29.39 33.60 5.22
N ILE A 117 -29.79 32.40 5.68
CA ILE A 117 -28.94 31.56 6.52
C ILE A 117 -27.64 31.19 5.80
N LEU A 118 -27.71 30.77 4.53
CA LEU A 118 -26.53 30.42 3.74
C LEU A 118 -25.59 31.63 3.55
N GLN A 119 -26.12 32.84 3.33
CA GLN A 119 -25.36 34.07 3.26
C GLN A 119 -24.67 34.39 4.58
N LYS A 120 -25.42 34.40 5.69
CA LYS A 120 -24.87 34.66 7.02
C LYS A 120 -23.83 33.62 7.42
N LEU A 121 -24.03 32.35 7.08
CA LEU A 121 -23.05 31.29 7.29
C LEU A 121 -21.79 31.51 6.47
N ASN A 122 -21.91 31.85 5.19
CA ASN A 122 -20.73 32.10 4.36
C ASN A 122 -19.94 33.35 4.82
N GLY A 123 -20.62 34.36 5.36
CA GLY A 123 -19.98 35.56 5.92
C GLY A 123 -19.35 35.37 7.30
N THR A 124 -19.91 34.49 8.14
CA THR A 124 -19.43 34.26 9.52
C THR A 124 -18.48 33.08 9.64
N ILE A 125 -18.81 31.96 9.00
CA ILE A 125 -18.05 30.71 9.05
C ILE A 125 -17.91 30.17 7.61
N PRO A 126 -17.04 30.78 6.79
CA PRO A 126 -16.85 30.37 5.39
C PRO A 126 -16.32 28.93 5.24
N SER A 127 -15.84 28.29 6.31
CA SER A 127 -15.40 26.90 6.33
C SER A 127 -16.56 25.91 6.33
N ALA A 128 -17.72 26.32 6.85
CA ALA A 128 -18.83 25.42 7.16
C ALA A 128 -19.56 24.87 5.93
N LEU A 129 -19.47 25.55 4.78
CA LEU A 129 -20.13 25.17 3.52
C LEU A 129 -19.20 24.46 2.53
N ASN A 130 -17.91 24.28 2.85
CA ASN A 130 -16.90 23.78 1.90
C ASN A 130 -16.96 22.27 1.62
N THR A 131 -17.97 21.56 2.12
CA THR A 131 -18.16 20.13 1.84
C THR A 131 -18.98 19.93 0.55
N PRO A 132 -18.69 18.88 -0.24
CA PRO A 132 -19.39 18.65 -1.51
C PRO A 132 -20.91 18.51 -1.34
N GLN A 133 -21.39 17.96 -0.23
CA GLN A 133 -22.81 17.83 0.09
C GLN A 133 -23.50 19.19 0.22
N LYS A 134 -22.89 20.12 0.95
CA LYS A 134 -23.40 21.49 1.17
C LYS A 134 -23.37 22.32 -0.11
N ILE A 135 -22.38 22.11 -0.97
CA ILE A 135 -22.33 22.75 -2.30
C ILE A 135 -23.42 22.20 -3.22
N GLY A 136 -23.68 20.89 -3.17
CA GLY A 136 -24.82 20.28 -3.84
C GLY A 136 -26.15 20.88 -3.39
N LEU A 137 -26.29 21.12 -2.08
CA LEU A 137 -27.46 21.78 -1.50
C LEU A 137 -27.61 23.25 -1.98
N VAL A 138 -26.55 24.04 -2.04
CA VAL A 138 -26.59 25.41 -2.61
C VAL A 138 -26.97 25.37 -4.09
N SER A 139 -26.46 24.39 -4.84
CA SER A 139 -26.78 24.22 -6.28
C SER A 139 -28.24 23.83 -6.49
N LEU A 140 -28.78 22.97 -5.63
CA LEU A 140 -30.19 22.61 -5.62
C LEU A 140 -31.07 23.81 -5.25
N HIS A 141 -30.68 24.57 -4.23
CA HIS A 141 -31.38 25.79 -3.81
C HIS A 141 -31.50 26.82 -4.94
N LYS A 142 -30.42 27.00 -5.70
CA LYS A 142 -30.42 27.84 -6.90
C LYS A 142 -31.44 27.38 -7.94
N LYS A 143 -31.47 26.08 -8.22
CA LYS A 143 -32.41 25.50 -9.19
C LYS A 143 -33.87 25.70 -8.77
N GLU A 144 -34.17 25.59 -7.47
CA GLU A 144 -35.51 25.85 -6.93
C GLU A 144 -35.89 27.33 -7.04
N ILE A 145 -34.97 28.25 -6.74
CA ILE A 145 -35.18 29.70 -6.92
C ILE A 145 -35.43 30.06 -8.39
N GLU A 146 -34.66 29.50 -9.32
CA GLU A 146 -34.85 29.70 -10.76
C GLU A 146 -36.17 29.13 -11.29
N GLY A 147 -36.78 28.18 -10.56
CA GLY A 147 -38.09 27.60 -10.87
C GLY A 147 -39.28 28.39 -10.32
N TYR A 148 -39.05 29.45 -9.52
CA TYR A 148 -40.09 30.28 -8.91
C TYR A 148 -40.06 31.68 -9.53
N ASP A 149 -41.05 32.01 -10.37
CA ASP A 149 -41.01 33.20 -11.24
C ASP A 149 -40.77 34.52 -10.49
N ASP A 150 -41.35 34.69 -9.30
CA ASP A 150 -41.18 35.91 -8.49
C ASP A 150 -39.75 36.08 -7.98
N LEU A 151 -39.09 34.99 -7.59
CA LEU A 151 -37.71 35.02 -7.07
C LEU A 151 -36.68 35.05 -8.20
N LYS A 152 -36.98 34.43 -9.33
CA LYS A 152 -36.14 34.45 -10.52
C LYS A 152 -35.94 35.87 -11.06
N ASN A 153 -36.97 36.70 -10.94
CA ASN A 153 -36.92 38.10 -11.38
C ASN A 153 -36.21 39.02 -10.38
N ASP A 154 -35.94 38.55 -9.16
CA ASP A 154 -35.16 39.27 -8.17
C ASP A 154 -33.65 39.10 -8.45
N GLN A 155 -33.06 40.13 -9.08
CA GLN A 155 -31.64 40.17 -9.40
C GLN A 155 -30.75 40.00 -8.17
N GLN A 156 -31.14 40.55 -7.02
CA GLN A 156 -30.31 40.53 -5.82
C GLN A 156 -30.25 39.11 -5.22
N VAL A 157 -31.36 38.38 -5.23
CA VAL A 157 -31.41 36.97 -4.81
C VAL A 157 -30.50 36.11 -5.69
N LEU A 158 -30.55 36.29 -7.02
CA LEU A 158 -29.77 35.51 -7.97
C LEU A 158 -28.27 35.83 -7.92
N GLU A 159 -27.89 37.10 -7.75
CA GLU A 159 -26.48 37.49 -7.62
C GLU A 159 -25.87 36.91 -6.35
N ASN A 160 -26.58 37.00 -5.22
CA ASN A 160 -26.12 36.47 -3.94
C ASN A 160 -25.83 34.96 -3.99
N ILE A 161 -26.72 34.16 -4.60
CA ILE A 161 -26.51 32.71 -4.67
C ILE A 161 -25.37 32.34 -5.60
N ASN A 162 -25.18 33.10 -6.69
CA ASN A 162 -24.07 32.92 -7.62
C ASN A 162 -22.73 33.19 -6.95
N GLU A 163 -22.62 34.25 -6.15
CA GLU A 163 -21.38 34.59 -5.43
C GLU A 163 -21.04 33.55 -4.36
N ILE A 164 -22.03 33.05 -3.61
CA ILE A 164 -21.84 31.93 -2.69
C ILE A 164 -21.34 30.69 -3.46
N GLN A 165 -22.01 30.32 -4.55
CA GLN A 165 -21.67 29.13 -5.33
C GLN A 165 -20.24 29.21 -5.89
N LYS A 166 -19.86 30.33 -6.53
CA LYS A 166 -18.52 30.54 -7.09
C LYS A 166 -17.44 30.47 -5.99
N GLY A 167 -17.66 31.13 -4.86
CA GLY A 167 -16.72 31.16 -3.75
C GLY A 167 -16.43 29.77 -3.16
N LEU A 168 -17.46 28.92 -3.07
CA LEU A 168 -17.33 27.56 -2.54
C LEU A 168 -16.62 26.62 -3.52
N ILE A 169 -16.96 26.69 -4.82
CA ILE A 169 -16.31 25.88 -5.86
C ILE A 169 -14.81 26.20 -5.91
N ARG A 170 -14.44 27.48 -5.86
CA ARG A 170 -13.04 27.91 -5.87
C ARG A 170 -12.22 27.31 -4.72
N LYS A 171 -12.76 27.29 -3.51
CA LYS A 171 -12.06 26.71 -2.34
C LYS A 171 -11.87 25.20 -2.45
N LEU A 172 -12.83 24.50 -3.06
CA LEU A 172 -12.69 23.05 -3.30
C LEU A 172 -11.64 22.75 -4.36
N THR A 173 -11.60 23.53 -5.44
CA THR A 173 -10.59 23.36 -6.48
C THR A 173 -9.19 23.64 -5.93
N GLU A 174 -9.01 24.72 -5.16
CA GLU A 174 -7.74 25.03 -4.49
C GLU A 174 -7.28 23.89 -3.56
N ARG A 175 -8.19 23.29 -2.78
CA ARG A 175 -7.87 22.13 -1.93
C ARG A 175 -7.47 20.90 -2.74
N ALA A 176 -8.21 20.62 -3.81
CA ALA A 176 -7.90 19.49 -4.68
C ALA A 176 -6.54 19.65 -5.36
N GLU A 177 -6.21 20.87 -5.79
CA GLU A 177 -4.91 21.23 -6.35
C GLU A 177 -3.79 21.15 -5.31
N ALA A 178 -4.01 21.66 -4.10
CA ALA A 178 -3.04 21.55 -3.00
C ALA A 178 -2.73 20.08 -2.67
N ALA A 179 -3.75 19.22 -2.59
CA ALA A 179 -3.57 17.79 -2.36
C ALA A 179 -2.81 17.10 -3.51
N ARG A 180 -3.08 17.48 -4.76
CA ARG A 180 -2.32 17.00 -5.93
C ARG A 180 -0.85 17.45 -5.89
N ASN A 181 -0.61 18.71 -5.53
CA ASN A 181 0.74 19.26 -5.41
C ASN A 181 1.53 18.62 -4.27
N PHE A 182 0.89 18.28 -3.15
CA PHE A 182 1.52 17.55 -2.05
C PHE A 182 2.00 16.16 -2.51
N LYS A 183 1.12 15.37 -3.15
CA LYS A 183 1.49 14.06 -3.71
C LYS A 183 2.60 14.16 -4.77
N LYS A 184 2.61 15.25 -5.55
CA LYS A 184 3.67 15.51 -6.54
C LYS A 184 5.02 15.76 -5.85
N ARG A 185 5.05 16.53 -4.75
CA ARG A 185 6.27 16.80 -3.98
C ARG A 185 6.81 15.57 -3.27
N GLU A 186 5.96 14.70 -2.72
CA GLU A 186 6.41 13.41 -2.16
C GLU A 186 7.07 12.54 -3.23
N LYS A 187 6.45 12.45 -4.42
CA LYS A 187 7.03 11.72 -5.55
C LYS A 187 8.39 12.27 -5.95
N ASP A 188 8.51 13.60 -6.01
CA ASP A 188 9.79 14.24 -6.32
C ASP A 188 10.82 13.95 -5.22
N SER A 189 10.43 13.86 -3.93
CA SER A 189 11.32 13.57 -2.81
C SER A 189 11.93 12.17 -2.84
N GLU A 190 11.18 11.15 -3.25
CA GLU A 190 11.70 9.76 -3.36
C GLU A 190 12.80 9.65 -4.42
N ASP A 191 12.69 10.42 -5.51
CA ASP A 191 13.68 10.48 -6.59
C ASP A 191 15.02 11.12 -6.15
N TRP A 192 15.04 11.89 -5.06
CA TRP A 192 16.23 12.54 -4.52
C TRP A 192 16.91 11.75 -3.39
N LEU A 193 16.34 10.62 -2.96
CA LEU A 193 16.99 9.74 -2.00
C LEU A 193 18.24 9.13 -2.62
N LYS A 194 19.40 9.42 -2.03
CA LYS A 194 20.65 8.79 -2.44
C LYS A 194 20.58 7.27 -2.17
N PRO A 195 20.99 6.43 -3.12
CA PRO A 195 21.03 5.00 -2.88
C PRO A 195 22.08 4.71 -1.80
N PRO A 196 21.89 3.68 -0.97
CA PRO A 196 22.85 3.32 0.07
C PRO A 196 24.20 2.92 -0.55
N ASP A 197 24.17 2.21 -1.68
CA ASP A 197 25.35 1.63 -2.34
C ASP A 197 25.29 1.85 -3.86
N ASP A 198 26.44 1.75 -4.54
CA ASP A 198 26.51 1.81 -6.01
C ASP A 198 25.94 0.52 -6.62
N PHE A 199 25.03 0.66 -7.58
CA PHE A 199 24.43 -0.48 -8.28
C PHE A 199 25.45 -1.33 -9.03
N ARG A 200 26.59 -0.76 -9.43
CA ARG A 200 27.67 -1.49 -10.10
C ARG A 200 28.37 -2.50 -9.20
N CYS A 201 28.25 -2.35 -7.90
CA CYS A 201 28.79 -3.28 -6.90
C CYS A 201 27.81 -4.38 -6.53
N LEU A 202 26.56 -4.31 -6.99
CA LEU A 202 25.56 -5.34 -6.71
C LEU A 202 25.77 -6.52 -7.65
N SER A 203 25.75 -7.72 -7.07
CA SER A 203 25.81 -8.97 -7.84
C SER A 203 24.58 -9.09 -8.75
N VAL A 204 24.81 -9.49 -10.01
CA VAL A 204 23.74 -9.85 -10.95
C VAL A 204 23.05 -11.13 -10.49
N MET A 205 23.83 -12.09 -9.97
CA MET A 205 23.27 -13.28 -9.36
C MET A 205 22.66 -12.96 -7.99
N PRO A 206 21.51 -13.57 -7.65
CA PRO A 206 20.98 -13.53 -6.30
C PRO A 206 22.00 -14.07 -5.29
N GLN A 207 21.97 -13.53 -4.08
CA GLN A 207 22.73 -13.97 -2.92
C GLN A 207 21.78 -14.47 -1.84
N GLU A 208 22.31 -15.18 -0.83
CA GLU A 208 21.48 -15.69 0.27
C GLU A 208 20.74 -14.57 1.00
N GLU A 209 21.37 -13.40 1.14
CA GLU A 209 20.76 -12.22 1.73
C GLU A 209 19.50 -11.77 0.98
N ASP A 210 19.44 -11.93 -0.34
CA ASP A 210 18.28 -11.51 -1.13
C ASP A 210 17.01 -12.32 -0.85
N LEU A 211 17.19 -13.56 -0.35
CA LEU A 211 16.09 -14.44 0.07
C LEU A 211 15.58 -14.10 1.48
N LEU A 212 16.46 -13.58 2.34
CA LEU A 212 16.19 -13.35 3.76
C LEU A 212 15.79 -11.90 4.08
N TYR A 213 16.27 -10.92 3.31
CA TYR A 213 16.04 -9.49 3.58
C TYR A 213 14.76 -8.97 2.89
N GLN A 214 13.90 -8.31 3.68
CA GLN A 214 12.68 -7.64 3.18
C GLN A 214 12.84 -6.13 2.92
N THR A 215 13.88 -5.47 3.45
CA THR A 215 14.07 -4.02 3.28
C THR A 215 15.03 -3.72 2.16
N LEU A 216 14.50 -3.58 0.95
CA LEU A 216 15.27 -3.20 -0.24
C LEU A 216 15.12 -1.71 -0.54
N PHE A 217 16.24 -1.06 -0.89
CA PHE A 217 16.18 0.27 -1.47
C PHE A 217 15.71 0.18 -2.92
N LEU A 218 14.43 0.44 -3.13
CA LEU A 218 13.81 0.48 -4.46
C LEU A 218 13.20 1.86 -4.70
N ARG A 219 13.49 2.43 -5.87
CA ARG A 219 12.78 3.60 -6.38
C ARG A 219 11.72 3.16 -7.36
N ARG A 220 10.62 3.91 -7.41
CA ARG A 220 9.51 3.62 -8.31
C ARG A 220 9.92 3.73 -9.79
N ASN A 221 9.41 2.82 -10.62
CA ASN A 221 9.55 2.93 -12.08
C ASN A 221 8.90 4.23 -12.60
N LYS A 222 9.64 5.02 -13.38
CA LYS A 222 9.14 6.26 -14.00
C LYS A 222 8.50 5.98 -15.36
N ALA A 223 7.19 5.71 -15.37
CA ALA A 223 6.41 5.60 -16.61
C ALA A 223 6.23 6.96 -17.34
N LYS A 224 6.36 8.08 -16.62
CA LYS A 224 6.25 9.45 -17.14
C LYS A 224 7.23 10.37 -16.42
N GLY A 225 7.88 11.26 -17.18
CA GLY A 225 8.89 12.19 -16.68
C GLY A 225 10.31 11.75 -17.06
N LYS A 226 11.31 12.55 -16.68
CA LYS A 226 12.72 12.28 -16.95
C LYS A 226 13.42 11.70 -15.72
N TYR A 227 14.48 10.94 -15.96
CA TYR A 227 15.47 10.62 -14.95
C TYR A 227 16.39 11.82 -14.72
N ASN A 228 17.06 11.86 -13.57
CA ASN A 228 17.92 12.99 -13.21
C ASN A 228 19.17 13.04 -14.10
N ASP A 229 19.80 11.89 -14.29
CA ASP A 229 20.95 11.65 -15.18
C ASP A 229 20.99 10.16 -15.60
N LEU A 230 22.05 9.76 -16.31
CA LEU A 230 22.26 8.39 -16.78
C LEU A 230 22.44 7.41 -15.61
N ASP A 231 23.23 7.78 -14.60
CA ASP A 231 23.50 6.92 -13.45
C ASP A 231 22.22 6.64 -12.65
N HIS A 232 21.40 7.67 -12.45
CA HIS A 232 20.10 7.54 -11.82
C HIS A 232 19.14 6.65 -12.65
N TYR A 233 19.17 6.74 -13.98
CA TYR A 233 18.40 5.82 -14.83
C TYR A 233 18.84 4.37 -14.64
N LEU A 234 20.14 4.12 -14.71
CA LEU A 234 20.71 2.77 -14.61
C LEU A 234 20.49 2.17 -13.21
N ASP A 235 20.71 2.92 -12.14
CA ASP A 235 20.46 2.49 -10.76
C ASP A 235 19.01 2.07 -10.55
N VAL A 236 18.05 2.92 -10.97
CA VAL A 236 16.62 2.64 -10.83
C VAL A 236 16.22 1.41 -11.63
N GLN A 237 16.61 1.33 -12.90
CA GLN A 237 16.24 0.20 -13.76
C GLN A 237 16.89 -1.09 -13.29
N PHE A 238 18.19 -1.07 -12.96
CA PHE A 238 18.91 -2.25 -12.49
C PHE A 238 18.27 -2.82 -11.23
N ARG A 239 18.03 -1.99 -10.19
CA ARG A 239 17.45 -2.45 -8.92
C ARG A 239 16.03 -3.00 -9.11
N LEU A 240 15.22 -2.38 -9.97
CA LEU A 240 13.88 -2.87 -10.30
C LEU A 240 13.91 -4.21 -11.04
N TYR A 241 14.71 -4.32 -12.11
CA TYR A 241 14.83 -5.56 -12.87
C TYR A 241 15.41 -6.70 -12.02
N ARG A 242 16.41 -6.38 -11.20
CA ARG A 242 16.99 -7.35 -10.26
C ARG A 242 15.93 -7.86 -9.29
N GLU A 243 15.12 -6.96 -8.72
CA GLU A 243 14.04 -7.37 -7.81
C GLU A 243 12.95 -8.18 -8.52
N ASP A 244 12.53 -7.80 -9.73
CA ASP A 244 11.56 -8.57 -10.52
C ASP A 244 12.03 -10.03 -10.74
N CYS A 245 13.34 -10.25 -10.87
CA CYS A 245 13.93 -11.59 -10.98
C CYS A 245 14.02 -12.34 -9.64
N ILE A 246 14.23 -11.62 -8.53
CA ILE A 246 14.46 -12.21 -7.19
C ILE A 246 13.15 -12.50 -6.47
N VAL A 247 12.10 -11.69 -6.68
CA VAL A 247 10.78 -11.87 -6.02
C VAL A 247 10.24 -13.29 -6.18
N PRO A 248 10.22 -13.90 -7.39
CA PRO A 248 9.79 -15.30 -7.53
C PRO A 248 10.62 -16.27 -6.69
N LEU A 249 11.93 -16.03 -6.53
CA LEU A 249 12.80 -16.84 -5.69
C LEU A 249 12.45 -16.70 -4.22
N ARG A 250 12.23 -15.47 -3.75
CA ARG A 250 11.85 -15.18 -2.37
C ARG A 250 10.50 -15.80 -2.01
N ASP A 251 9.50 -15.66 -2.87
CA ASP A 251 8.16 -16.22 -2.67
C ASP A 251 8.21 -17.74 -2.48
N VAL A 252 8.95 -18.44 -3.34
CA VAL A 252 9.08 -19.90 -3.29
C VAL A 252 9.90 -20.35 -2.08
N TYR A 253 10.96 -19.62 -1.74
CA TYR A 253 11.77 -19.90 -0.56
C TYR A 253 11.00 -19.70 0.75
N GLU A 254 10.22 -18.62 0.86
CA GLU A 254 9.32 -18.41 2.01
C GLU A 254 8.25 -19.50 2.11
N GLU A 255 7.67 -19.92 0.98
CA GLU A 255 6.72 -21.03 0.91
C GLU A 255 7.36 -22.34 1.38
N PHE A 256 8.60 -22.60 0.97
CA PHE A 256 9.39 -23.75 1.39
C PHE A 256 9.59 -23.76 2.91
N ILE A 257 10.08 -22.67 3.50
CA ILE A 257 10.32 -22.60 4.95
C ILE A 257 9.04 -22.86 5.75
N LYS A 258 7.92 -22.26 5.32
CA LYS A 258 6.62 -22.42 6.01
C LYS A 258 6.15 -23.88 5.97
N LYS A 259 6.20 -24.52 4.79
CA LYS A 259 5.68 -25.89 4.61
C LYS A 259 6.62 -26.97 5.14
N ASP A 260 7.94 -26.78 5.06
CA ASP A 260 8.92 -27.74 5.60
C ASP A 260 8.81 -27.85 7.13
N ALA A 261 8.46 -26.76 7.81
CA ALA A 261 8.16 -26.77 9.24
C ALA A 261 6.90 -27.57 9.61
N GLU A 262 5.94 -27.72 8.68
CA GLU A 262 4.64 -28.36 8.93
C GLU A 262 4.61 -29.83 8.50
N ASN A 263 5.25 -30.19 7.39
CA ASN A 263 5.21 -31.54 6.82
C ASN A 263 6.40 -31.80 5.89
N GLU A 264 7.06 -32.95 6.01
CA GLU A 264 8.18 -33.30 5.12
C GLU A 264 7.76 -33.62 3.68
N ASN A 265 6.48 -33.84 3.35
CA ASN A 265 6.04 -34.18 1.99
C ASN A 265 5.01 -33.19 1.42
N PHE A 266 5.45 -31.94 1.27
CA PHE A 266 4.64 -30.88 0.68
C PHE A 266 4.94 -30.65 -0.82
N ARG A 267 4.05 -29.89 -1.45
CA ARG A 267 4.25 -29.36 -2.81
C ARG A 267 4.28 -27.85 -2.74
N LEU A 268 5.24 -27.26 -3.45
CA LEU A 268 5.31 -25.84 -3.72
C LEU A 268 4.37 -25.49 -4.87
N GLU A 269 3.70 -24.35 -4.77
CA GLU A 269 2.82 -23.83 -5.81
C GLU A 269 3.66 -23.43 -7.03
N ASN A 270 4.64 -22.55 -6.80
CA ASN A 270 5.47 -21.95 -7.85
C ASN A 270 6.92 -22.46 -7.82
N GLY A 271 7.13 -23.67 -7.30
CA GLY A 271 8.45 -24.28 -7.22
C GLY A 271 8.44 -25.79 -7.32
N ARG A 272 9.62 -26.38 -7.49
CA ARG A 272 9.86 -27.82 -7.49
C ARG A 272 11.11 -28.12 -6.69
N ILE A 273 11.01 -29.10 -5.79
CA ILE A 273 12.13 -29.59 -4.98
C ILE A 273 12.50 -30.98 -5.49
N TYR A 274 13.79 -31.20 -5.67
CA TYR A 274 14.40 -32.47 -6.03
C TYR A 274 15.31 -32.88 -4.88
N ARG A 275 15.14 -34.11 -4.42
CA ARG A 275 15.93 -34.70 -3.34
C ARG A 275 16.96 -35.65 -3.92
N ASN A 276 18.03 -35.92 -3.17
CA ASN A 276 19.05 -36.90 -3.53
C ASN A 276 19.67 -36.62 -4.91
N VAL A 277 19.89 -35.34 -5.20
CA VAL A 277 20.55 -34.90 -6.43
C VAL A 277 22.05 -34.93 -6.21
N ASN A 278 22.79 -35.59 -7.10
CA ASN A 278 24.25 -35.67 -7.05
C ASN A 278 24.86 -34.70 -8.06
N VAL A 279 25.62 -33.71 -7.58
CA VAL A 279 26.33 -32.75 -8.45
C VAL A 279 27.80 -33.15 -8.57
N GLN A 280 28.27 -33.30 -9.80
CA GLN A 280 29.65 -33.67 -10.11
C GLN A 280 30.35 -32.54 -10.85
N ARG A 281 31.60 -32.25 -10.47
CA ARG A 281 32.43 -31.26 -11.16
C ARG A 281 32.98 -31.85 -12.44
N GLU A 282 32.87 -31.11 -13.55
CA GLU A 282 33.46 -31.54 -14.82
C GLU A 282 34.86 -30.98 -15.01
N THR A 283 35.84 -31.86 -15.13
CA THR A 283 37.25 -31.49 -15.31
C THR A 283 37.64 -31.16 -16.76
N SER A 284 36.74 -31.33 -17.73
CA SER A 284 37.12 -31.48 -19.14
C SER A 284 36.43 -30.52 -20.12
N THR A 285 35.71 -29.51 -19.66
CA THR A 285 34.99 -28.61 -20.59
C THR A 285 35.64 -27.23 -20.57
N SER A 286 36.36 -26.91 -21.65
CA SER A 286 36.87 -25.58 -21.96
C SER A 286 35.69 -24.69 -22.36
N ILE A 287 34.92 -24.23 -21.37
CA ILE A 287 34.00 -23.11 -21.56
C ILE A 287 34.76 -21.87 -21.15
N ASP A 288 34.71 -20.82 -21.97
CA ASP A 288 35.40 -19.54 -21.73
C ASP A 288 34.93 -18.81 -20.46
N HIS A 289 33.92 -19.34 -19.76
CA HIS A 289 33.22 -18.72 -18.63
C HIS A 289 32.88 -19.74 -17.53
N GLY A 290 33.84 -20.06 -16.66
CA GLY A 290 33.56 -20.65 -15.34
C GLY A 290 33.72 -22.18 -15.20
N GLU A 291 33.53 -22.65 -13.96
CA GLU A 291 33.52 -24.07 -13.62
C GLU A 291 32.18 -24.69 -14.01
N VAL A 292 32.21 -25.79 -14.77
CA VAL A 292 31.01 -26.53 -15.18
C VAL A 292 30.77 -27.69 -14.24
N PHE A 293 29.51 -27.83 -13.81
CA PHE A 293 29.07 -28.96 -13.00
C PHE A 293 27.96 -29.70 -13.73
N SER A 294 27.89 -31.00 -13.52
CA SER A 294 26.82 -31.83 -14.06
C SER A 294 25.95 -32.38 -12.95
N ILE A 295 24.65 -32.47 -13.22
CA ILE A 295 23.68 -33.02 -12.29
C ILE A 295 23.31 -34.46 -12.68
N GLN A 296 23.34 -35.34 -11.68
CA GLN A 296 22.77 -36.68 -11.73
C GLN A 296 21.58 -36.78 -10.76
N PHE A 297 20.40 -37.05 -11.32
CA PHE A 297 19.19 -37.39 -10.55
C PHE A 297 19.21 -38.84 -10.09
N ASP A 298 18.51 -39.19 -9.01
CA ASP A 298 18.27 -40.58 -8.60
C ASP A 298 17.32 -41.33 -9.56
N ASP A 299 17.15 -42.64 -9.36
CA ASP A 299 16.26 -43.48 -10.18
C ASP A 299 14.79 -43.02 -10.13
N GLU A 300 14.31 -42.55 -8.98
CA GLU A 300 12.92 -42.12 -8.82
C GLU A 300 12.63 -40.90 -9.71
N HIS A 301 13.45 -39.86 -9.64
CA HIS A 301 13.30 -38.65 -10.43
C HIS A 301 13.53 -38.92 -11.92
N ARG A 302 14.48 -39.79 -12.29
CA ARG A 302 14.72 -40.17 -13.70
C ARG A 302 13.50 -40.86 -14.32
N GLN A 303 12.84 -41.76 -13.60
CA GLN A 303 11.72 -42.55 -14.13
C GLN A 303 10.38 -41.81 -14.06
N ARG A 304 10.15 -41.04 -12.99
CA ARG A 304 8.88 -40.36 -12.74
C ARG A 304 8.65 -39.15 -13.65
N ILE A 305 9.72 -38.48 -14.06
CA ILE A 305 9.65 -37.23 -14.82
C ILE A 305 9.88 -37.50 -16.31
N ARG A 306 9.00 -36.97 -17.16
CA ARG A 306 9.16 -37.01 -18.63
C ARG A 306 10.05 -35.86 -19.09
N TRP A 307 11.36 -35.99 -18.91
CA TRP A 307 12.35 -34.93 -19.13
C TRP A 307 12.31 -34.30 -20.54
N ASN A 308 12.17 -35.11 -21.59
CA ASN A 308 12.13 -34.63 -22.97
C ASN A 308 10.97 -33.67 -23.27
N ASN A 309 9.86 -33.77 -22.53
CA ASN A 309 8.68 -32.92 -22.72
C ASN A 309 8.51 -31.89 -21.59
N SER A 310 9.53 -31.74 -20.74
CA SER A 310 9.43 -30.98 -19.50
C SER A 310 10.23 -29.69 -19.56
N LYS A 311 9.60 -28.56 -19.27
CA LYS A 311 10.28 -27.24 -19.13
C LYS A 311 11.03 -27.07 -17.80
N ARG A 312 11.35 -28.17 -17.11
CA ARG A 312 11.81 -28.15 -15.71
C ARG A 312 13.27 -27.69 -15.55
N LEU A 313 14.15 -27.92 -16.53
CA LEU A 313 15.56 -27.52 -16.47
C LEU A 313 16.00 -27.01 -17.85
N ILE A 314 15.31 -25.99 -18.34
CA ILE A 314 15.67 -25.36 -19.61
C ILE A 314 16.89 -24.45 -19.42
N PHE A 315 17.63 -24.23 -20.50
CA PHE A 315 18.74 -23.28 -20.53
C PHE A 315 18.37 -21.92 -19.91
N GLY A 316 19.24 -21.38 -19.08
CA GLY A 316 19.04 -20.10 -18.39
C GLY A 316 18.16 -20.17 -17.14
N SER A 317 17.64 -21.34 -16.76
CA SER A 317 16.93 -21.49 -15.48
C SER A 317 17.91 -21.29 -14.32
N VAL A 318 17.51 -20.48 -13.33
CA VAL A 318 18.20 -20.37 -12.04
C VAL A 318 17.75 -21.51 -11.14
N LEU A 319 18.71 -22.21 -10.53
CA LEU A 319 18.48 -23.27 -9.56
C LEU A 319 19.16 -22.92 -8.24
N LEU A 320 18.54 -23.38 -7.16
CA LEU A 320 19.07 -23.29 -5.81
C LEU A 320 19.56 -24.67 -5.40
N LEU A 321 20.82 -24.79 -4.99
CA LEU A 321 21.42 -26.02 -4.47
C LEU A 321 21.68 -25.86 -2.96
N SER A 322 21.44 -26.91 -2.20
CA SER A 322 21.71 -26.91 -0.76
C SER A 322 22.04 -28.31 -0.23
N PHE A 323 22.90 -28.34 0.79
CA PHE A 323 23.27 -29.52 1.57
C PHE A 323 22.61 -29.57 2.95
N ASP A 324 21.86 -28.53 3.33
CA ASP A 324 21.34 -28.34 4.70
C ASP A 324 19.88 -27.86 4.74
N ARG A 325 19.08 -28.33 3.76
CA ARG A 325 17.68 -27.94 3.56
C ARG A 325 17.51 -26.42 3.36
N PHE A 326 18.35 -25.84 2.51
CA PHE A 326 18.37 -24.43 2.11
C PHE A 326 18.62 -23.43 3.24
N LYS A 327 19.35 -23.82 4.29
CA LYS A 327 19.90 -22.84 5.25
C LYS A 327 21.10 -22.13 4.64
N SER A 328 21.93 -22.87 3.90
CA SER A 328 22.92 -22.37 2.95
C SER A 328 22.50 -22.74 1.53
N THR A 329 22.52 -21.76 0.62
CA THR A 329 21.98 -21.86 -0.73
C THR A 329 22.98 -21.35 -1.75
N LEU A 330 23.27 -22.19 -2.75
CA LEU A 330 24.06 -21.84 -3.91
C LEU A 330 23.17 -21.62 -5.12
N PHE A 331 23.32 -20.46 -5.77
CA PHE A 331 22.64 -20.15 -7.02
C PHE A 331 23.47 -20.61 -8.21
N VAL A 332 22.84 -21.36 -9.11
CA VAL A 332 23.47 -21.88 -10.33
C VAL A 332 22.56 -21.68 -11.52
N LEU A 333 23.16 -21.53 -12.70
CA LEU A 333 22.43 -21.45 -13.96
C LEU A 333 22.53 -22.76 -14.73
N VAL A 334 21.44 -23.17 -15.38
CA VAL A 334 21.49 -24.24 -16.37
C VAL A 334 22.18 -23.71 -17.64
N SER A 335 23.40 -24.16 -17.89
CA SER A 335 24.21 -23.77 -19.05
C SER A 335 23.96 -24.64 -20.27
N GLU A 336 23.57 -25.91 -20.07
CA GLU A 336 23.14 -26.78 -21.16
C GLU A 336 22.17 -27.85 -20.65
N SER A 337 21.18 -28.21 -21.47
CA SER A 337 20.12 -29.17 -21.15
C SER A 337 19.91 -30.13 -22.32
N LYS A 338 20.31 -31.38 -22.12
CA LYS A 338 20.26 -32.49 -23.09
C LYS A 338 19.49 -33.67 -22.49
N PRO A 339 18.17 -33.55 -22.26
CA PRO A 339 17.37 -34.60 -21.64
C PRO A 339 17.39 -35.92 -22.44
N ASP A 340 17.61 -35.85 -23.77
CA ASP A 340 17.72 -37.02 -24.64
C ASP A 340 18.94 -37.91 -24.34
N GLU A 341 19.99 -37.36 -23.74
CA GLU A 341 21.19 -38.10 -23.34
C GLU A 341 21.01 -38.84 -22.00
N MET A 342 19.88 -38.62 -21.32
CA MET A 342 19.55 -39.29 -20.08
C MET A 342 19.12 -40.74 -20.34
N LYS A 343 20.08 -41.66 -20.34
CA LYS A 343 19.85 -43.10 -20.55
C LYS A 343 19.07 -43.72 -19.38
N ARG A 344 18.19 -44.67 -19.70
CA ARG A 344 17.36 -45.41 -18.71
C ARG A 344 18.12 -46.49 -17.94
N ASP A 345 19.26 -46.94 -18.44
CA ASP A 345 20.02 -48.05 -17.86
C ASP A 345 21.22 -47.56 -17.03
N SER A 346 21.37 -48.12 -15.83
CA SER A 346 22.33 -47.74 -14.77
C SER A 346 23.81 -47.88 -15.14
N SER A 347 24.14 -48.39 -16.33
CA SER A 347 25.49 -48.76 -16.77
C SER A 347 26.18 -47.72 -17.65
N SER A 348 25.53 -46.59 -17.96
CA SER A 348 26.17 -45.44 -18.61
C SER A 348 25.50 -44.16 -18.12
N VAL A 349 26.15 -43.49 -17.16
CA VAL A 349 25.71 -42.23 -16.56
C VAL A 349 25.87 -41.11 -17.60
N GLY A 350 24.89 -40.97 -18.50
CA GLY A 350 24.73 -39.73 -19.25
C GLY A 350 24.39 -38.62 -18.25
N MET A 351 25.13 -37.52 -18.30
CA MET A 351 24.90 -36.34 -17.48
C MET A 351 24.21 -35.28 -18.34
N PRO A 352 22.88 -35.19 -18.31
CA PRO A 352 22.12 -34.41 -19.28
C PRO A 352 22.04 -32.92 -18.96
N PHE A 353 22.40 -32.49 -17.75
CA PHE A 353 22.29 -31.09 -17.33
C PHE A 353 23.64 -30.57 -16.86
N TYR A 354 24.05 -29.47 -17.47
CA TYR A 354 25.28 -28.75 -17.14
C TYR A 354 24.91 -27.44 -16.47
N LEU A 355 25.66 -27.09 -15.44
CA LEU A 355 25.48 -25.93 -14.60
C LEU A 355 26.70 -25.02 -14.72
N ALA A 356 26.44 -23.71 -14.79
CA ALA A 356 27.44 -22.69 -14.61
C ALA A 356 27.25 -22.00 -13.26
N ILE A 357 28.36 -21.81 -12.55
CA ILE A 357 28.44 -20.93 -11.38
C ILE A 357 29.02 -19.60 -11.86
N ASP A 358 28.47 -18.49 -11.39
CA ASP A 358 29.07 -17.18 -11.61
C ASP A 358 30.48 -17.16 -10.98
N PRO A 359 31.54 -16.80 -11.74
CA PRO A 359 32.91 -16.75 -11.23
C PRO A 359 33.10 -15.83 -10.01
N ASP A 360 32.20 -14.87 -9.79
CA ASP A 360 32.26 -13.95 -8.64
C ASP A 360 31.64 -14.53 -7.36
N ILE A 361 30.89 -15.64 -7.45
CA ILE A 361 30.43 -16.40 -6.27
C ILE A 361 31.61 -17.20 -5.72
N LYS A 362 32.32 -16.62 -4.75
CA LYS A 362 33.35 -17.33 -3.99
C LYS A 362 32.72 -18.39 -3.10
N PHE A 363 32.56 -19.59 -3.64
CA PHE A 363 32.23 -20.76 -2.82
C PHE A 363 33.52 -21.26 -2.16
N ASP A 364 33.71 -20.93 -0.89
CA ASP A 364 34.71 -21.60 -0.03
C ASP A 364 34.13 -23.00 0.19
N LEU A 365 34.58 -24.01 -0.59
CA LEU A 365 34.11 -25.42 -0.57
C LEU A 365 34.38 -26.15 0.76
N GLY A 366 34.61 -25.36 1.81
CA GLY A 366 35.63 -25.60 2.78
C GLY A 366 36.86 -26.24 2.16
N PRO A 367 37.69 -26.74 3.04
CA PRO A 367 38.62 -27.78 2.71
C PRO A 367 38.15 -29.06 3.39
N VAL A 368 38.36 -30.19 2.74
CA VAL A 368 38.80 -31.33 3.55
C VAL A 368 40.25 -30.98 3.95
N LEU A 369 40.37 -30.21 5.05
CA LEU A 369 41.55 -29.60 5.73
C LEU A 369 42.17 -28.31 5.15
N SER A 370 41.79 -27.18 5.72
CA SER A 370 42.35 -25.82 5.57
C SER A 370 41.66 -24.94 6.64
N VAL A 371 42.15 -25.11 7.86
CA VAL A 371 41.97 -24.06 8.86
C VAL A 371 42.73 -22.84 8.35
N LYS A 372 42.03 -21.69 8.29
CA LYS A 372 42.53 -20.41 7.77
C LYS A 372 43.72 -19.87 8.59
N GLN A 373 44.49 -19.04 7.89
CA GLN A 373 45.55 -18.16 8.37
C GLN A 373 45.24 -17.46 9.70
N THR A 374 46.29 -17.23 10.50
CA THR A 374 46.43 -15.97 11.25
C THR A 374 47.86 -15.46 11.11
N LYS A 375 47.99 -14.20 10.67
CA LYS A 375 49.16 -13.37 10.98
C LYS A 375 48.98 -12.87 12.41
N HIS A 376 49.98 -13.08 13.26
CA HIS A 376 50.28 -12.15 14.35
C HIS A 376 51.80 -11.98 14.42
N GLU A 377 52.23 -10.73 14.23
CA GLU A 377 53.58 -10.27 14.53
C GLU A 377 53.81 -10.21 16.06
N SER A 378 55.02 -10.64 16.41
CA SER A 378 55.87 -10.34 17.58
C SER A 378 55.38 -10.53 19.03
N SER A 379 56.19 -11.36 19.73
CA SER A 379 56.73 -11.26 21.11
C SER A 379 55.73 -11.11 22.26
N ASP A 380 55.75 -11.90 23.34
CA ASP A 380 56.86 -12.57 24.02
C ASP A 380 56.30 -13.58 25.05
N SER A 381 57.06 -14.66 25.32
CA SER A 381 57.10 -15.53 26.54
C SER A 381 55.78 -16.09 27.11
N SER A 382 55.61 -17.35 27.51
CA SER A 382 56.51 -18.48 27.79
C SER A 382 55.62 -19.71 28.05
N ASP A 383 56.18 -20.90 27.78
CA ASP A 383 55.84 -22.21 28.35
C ASP A 383 54.48 -22.86 28.01
N ASP A 384 54.48 -23.86 27.11
CA ASP A 384 54.29 -25.28 27.47
C ASP A 384 54.18 -26.19 26.22
N GLU A 385 54.59 -27.45 26.39
CA GLU A 385 55.00 -28.44 25.40
C GLU A 385 54.00 -28.77 24.27
N LYS A 386 54.49 -28.78 23.02
CA LYS A 386 53.81 -29.34 21.84
C LYS A 386 54.39 -30.71 21.48
N VAL A 387 53.58 -31.76 21.61
CA VAL A 387 53.75 -33.03 20.89
C VAL A 387 52.39 -33.52 20.44
N PHE A 388 52.14 -33.56 19.13
CA PHE A 388 51.22 -34.51 18.50
C PHE A 388 51.78 -34.89 17.13
N ASP A 389 52.23 -36.13 17.04
CA ASP A 389 52.63 -36.84 15.82
C ASP A 389 51.46 -36.86 14.82
N VAL A 390 51.75 -36.51 13.57
CA VAL A 390 50.94 -36.95 12.42
C VAL A 390 51.88 -37.42 11.34
N ASP A 391 51.85 -38.73 11.12
CA ASP A 391 52.60 -39.48 10.10
C ASP A 391 52.28 -38.97 8.68
N ILE A 392 53.31 -38.66 7.90
CA ILE A 392 53.24 -38.03 6.56
C ILE A 392 53.55 -39.05 5.45
N SER A 393 53.38 -40.34 5.70
CA SER A 393 53.67 -41.40 4.73
C SER A 393 52.37 -41.98 4.16
N PRO A 394 51.82 -41.42 3.06
CA PRO A 394 52.14 -41.94 1.74
C PRO A 394 52.10 -40.85 0.64
N LEU A 395 53.08 -39.96 0.63
CA LEU A 395 53.52 -39.28 -0.59
C LEU A 395 54.81 -39.97 -1.03
N LEU A 396 54.70 -41.08 -1.77
CA LEU A 396 55.72 -41.59 -2.70
C LEU A 396 55.23 -42.89 -3.31
N THR A 397 54.69 -42.79 -4.52
CA THR A 397 54.86 -43.66 -5.70
C THR A 397 53.58 -43.73 -6.53
N GLY A 398 53.73 -43.56 -7.84
CA GLY A 398 52.73 -44.00 -8.82
C GLY A 398 51.81 -42.90 -9.35
N ARG A 399 51.93 -42.65 -10.66
CA ARG A 399 50.91 -41.98 -11.49
C ARG A 399 49.53 -42.54 -11.21
N GLU A 400 48.60 -41.71 -10.75
CA GLU A 400 47.17 -41.88 -10.99
C GLU A 400 46.49 -40.51 -10.82
N LYS A 401 46.13 -39.87 -11.94
CA LYS A 401 45.17 -38.76 -11.95
C LYS A 401 43.80 -39.34 -11.56
N ARG A 402 43.55 -39.51 -10.26
CA ARG A 402 42.21 -39.81 -9.76
C ARG A 402 41.40 -38.52 -9.76
N THR A 403 40.40 -38.47 -10.62
CA THR A 403 39.27 -37.53 -10.53
C THR A 403 38.69 -37.62 -9.12
N LYS A 404 38.92 -36.60 -8.30
CA LYS A 404 38.22 -36.47 -7.01
C LYS A 404 36.78 -36.11 -7.36
N LYS A 405 35.89 -37.11 -7.41
CA LYS A 405 34.45 -36.89 -7.48
C LYS A 405 34.05 -36.11 -6.23
N MET A 406 33.68 -34.84 -6.39
CA MET A 406 32.89 -34.15 -5.39
C MET A 406 31.48 -34.71 -5.50
N TYR A 407 30.97 -35.26 -4.40
CA TYR A 407 29.59 -35.65 -4.25
C TYR A 407 28.91 -34.50 -3.51
N PHE A 408 28.03 -33.80 -4.21
CA PHE A 408 27.11 -32.86 -3.57
C PHE A 408 25.82 -33.63 -3.36
N GLU A 409 25.44 -33.94 -2.13
CA GLU A 409 24.13 -34.52 -1.82
C GLU A 409 23.30 -33.47 -1.07
N GLU A 410 22.07 -33.22 -1.53
CA GLU A 410 20.84 -33.57 -0.79
C GLU A 410 19.60 -32.83 -1.35
N TYR A 411 19.65 -31.53 -1.70
CA TYR A 411 18.46 -30.80 -2.19
C TYR A 411 18.75 -29.82 -3.35
N MET A 412 17.87 -29.81 -4.36
CA MET A 412 17.84 -28.82 -5.44
C MET A 412 16.43 -28.25 -5.59
N MET A 413 16.31 -26.92 -5.70
CA MET A 413 15.04 -26.24 -5.93
C MET A 413 15.07 -25.47 -7.24
N LYS A 414 14.00 -25.62 -8.02
CA LYS A 414 13.73 -24.85 -9.23
C LYS A 414 12.49 -24.00 -9.02
N VAL A 415 12.59 -22.72 -9.31
CA VAL A 415 11.44 -21.81 -9.32
C VAL A 415 10.74 -21.89 -10.66
N THR A 416 9.42 -21.88 -10.63
CA THR A 416 8.55 -21.94 -11.81
C THR A 416 7.61 -20.75 -11.79
N ASP A 417 7.39 -20.13 -12.95
CA ASP A 417 6.39 -19.08 -13.06
C ASP A 417 4.98 -19.64 -12.81
N LYS A 418 4.07 -18.78 -12.37
CA LYS A 418 2.66 -19.10 -12.08
C LYS A 418 1.89 -19.68 -13.28
N ASP A 419 2.44 -19.60 -14.49
CA ASP A 419 1.79 -19.97 -15.75
C ASP A 419 2.33 -21.29 -16.38
N GLU A 420 3.17 -22.06 -15.67
CA GLU A 420 3.61 -23.42 -16.06
C GLU A 420 2.98 -24.55 -15.23
#